data_AF-A0A4V2Z2X7-F1
#
_entry.id   AF-A0A4V2Z2X7-F1
#
_cell.length_a   1.000
_cell.length_b   1.000
_cell.length_c   1.000
_cell.angle_alpha   90.00
_cell.angle_beta   90.00
_cell.angle_gamma   90.00
#
_symmetry.space_group_name_H-M   'P 1'
#
loop_
_entity.id
_entity.type
_entity.pdbx_description
1 polymer ?
#
loop_
_entity_poly.entity_id
_entity_poly.type
_entity_poly.pdbx_seq_one_letter_code
_entity_poly.pdbx_strand_id
1 'polypeptide(L)'
;MKYADIIKESIADLLFMEKREKNAMRRDRIRFIRSLKMGEYRSQARAGAAIGLGERQSQRLWNSYVKGGIKELLSTYSDRWWGKLS
;
A
#
# COMPACT_ATOMS: atom_id res chain seq x y z
N MET A 1 -10.38 12.46 -4.99
CA MET A 1 -9.98 12.12 -3.61
C MET A 1 -8.58 12.67 -3.38
N LYS A 2 -8.34 13.41 -2.29
CA LYS A 2 -7.00 13.88 -1.93
C LYS A 2 -6.36 12.85 -1.01
N TYR A 3 -5.52 11.97 -1.57
CA TYR A 3 -4.82 10.93 -0.79
C TYR A 3 -3.99 11.53 0.34
N ALA A 4 -3.43 12.72 0.11
CA ALA A 4 -2.62 13.42 1.09
C ALA A 4 -3.34 13.77 2.39
N ASP A 5 -4.67 13.96 2.36
CA ASP A 5 -5.44 14.31 3.55
C ASP A 5 -5.82 13.07 4.38
N ILE A 6 -5.83 11.90 3.74
CA ILE A 6 -6.24 10.62 4.36
C ILE A 6 -5.04 9.90 4.97
N ILE A 7 -3.89 9.99 4.29
CA ILE A 7 -2.68 9.31 4.72
C ILE A 7 -2.10 10.07 5.92
N LYS A 8 -2.07 9.42 7.07
CA LYS A 8 -1.68 10.03 8.35
C LYS A 8 -0.17 10.23 8.46
N GLU A 9 0.60 9.31 7.90
CA GLU A 9 2.05 9.32 7.96
C GLU A 9 2.64 10.42 7.06
N SER A 10 3.74 11.03 7.51
CA SER A 10 4.47 11.98 6.68
C SER A 10 5.26 11.24 5.60
N ILE A 11 5.67 11.97 4.55
CA ILE A 11 6.53 11.41 3.49
C ILE A 11 7.86 10.93 4.08
N ALA A 12 8.40 11.65 5.06
CA ALA A 12 9.65 11.29 5.74
C ALA A 12 9.52 9.98 6.52
N ASP A 13 8.41 9.80 7.26
CA ASP A 13 8.14 8.56 7.99
C ASP A 13 8.02 7.37 7.04
N LEU A 14 7.26 7.53 5.95
CA LEU A 14 7.09 6.47 4.95
C LEU A 14 8.42 6.10 4.29
N LEU A 15 9.27 7.08 3.99
CA LEU A 15 10.59 6.83 3.41
C LEU A 15 11.54 6.14 4.40
N PHE A 16 11.47 6.48 5.69
CA PHE A 16 12.21 5.79 6.74
C PHE A 16 11.75 4.34 6.92
N MET A 17 10.43 4.10 6.93
CA MET A 17 9.86 2.76 7.00
C MET A 17 10.24 1.92 5.78
N GLU A 18 10.19 2.49 4.57
CA GLU A 18 10.59 1.80 3.32
C GLU A 18 12.05 1.35 3.37
N LYS A 19 12.96 2.22 3.84
CA LYS A 19 14.40 1.90 3.95
C LYS A 19 14.70 0.82 4.99
N ARG A 20 13.94 0.77 6.09
CA ARG A 20 14.13 -0.23 7.15
C ARG A 20 13.50 -1.57 6.83
N GLU A 21 12.50 -1.59 5.96
CA GLU A 21 11.76 -2.81 5.63
C GLU A 21 12.60 -3.75 4.74
N LYS A 22 12.84 -4.95 5.26
CA LYS A 22 13.62 -5.99 4.58
C LYS A 22 12.76 -6.81 3.62
N ASN A 23 11.46 -6.92 3.91
CA ASN A 23 10.54 -7.67 3.07
C ASN A 23 10.15 -6.84 1.82
N ALA A 24 10.50 -7.33 0.63
CA ALA A 24 10.26 -6.64 -0.63
C ALA A 24 8.78 -6.28 -0.84
N MET A 25 7.86 -7.22 -0.57
CA MET A 25 6.42 -6.97 -0.70
C MET A 25 5.96 -5.84 0.23
N ARG A 26 6.39 -5.84 1.50
CA ARG A 26 6.04 -4.77 2.44
C ARG A 26 6.64 -3.43 2.02
N ARG A 27 7.88 -3.42 1.53
CA ARG A 27 8.53 -2.23 0.99
C ARG A 27 7.74 -1.62 -0.16
N ASP A 28 7.29 -2.44 -1.10
CA ASP A 28 6.47 -1.99 -2.23
C ASP A 28 5.14 -1.40 -1.78
N ARG A 29 4.49 -1.99 -0.77
CA ARG A 29 3.27 -1.44 -0.18
C ARG A 29 3.51 -0.06 0.46
N ILE A 30 4.63 0.13 1.14
CA ILE A 30 5.00 1.44 1.72
C ILE A 30 5.24 2.44 0.59
N ARG A 31 5.97 2.05 -0.45
CA ARG A 31 6.22 2.87 -1.64
C ARG A 31 4.91 3.31 -2.30
N PHE A 32 3.93 2.40 -2.43
CA PHE A 32 2.59 2.70 -2.95
C PHE A 32 1.91 3.85 -2.19
N ILE A 33 1.88 3.79 -0.85
CA ILE A 33 1.28 4.85 -0.03
C ILE A 33 2.09 6.14 -0.13
N ARG A 34 3.42 6.05 -0.12
CA ARG A 34 4.31 7.21 -0.26
C ARG A 34 4.08 7.97 -1.56
N SER A 35 3.99 7.26 -2.68
CA SER A 35 3.75 7.89 -3.99
C SER A 35 2.36 8.51 -4.10
N LEU A 36 1.35 7.93 -3.44
CA LEU A 36 0.02 8.55 -3.33
C LEU A 36 0.02 9.81 -2.44
N LYS A 37 0.74 9.79 -1.31
CA LYS A 37 0.90 10.94 -0.40
C LYS A 37 1.64 12.10 -1.07
N MET A 38 2.70 11.78 -1.81
CA MET A 38 3.50 12.74 -2.56
C MET A 38 2.74 13.33 -3.76
N GLY A 39 1.67 12.68 -4.21
CA GLY A 39 0.93 13.08 -5.40
C GLY A 39 1.63 12.72 -6.72
N GLU A 40 2.68 11.90 -6.66
CA GLU A 40 3.41 11.37 -7.82
C GLU A 40 2.46 10.59 -8.74
N TYR A 41 1.54 9.83 -8.14
CA TYR A 41 0.45 9.18 -8.86
C TYR A 41 -0.90 9.71 -8.42
N ARG A 42 -1.73 10.07 -9.40
CA ARG A 42 -3.09 10.59 -9.17
C ARG A 42 -4.14 9.48 -8.96
N SER A 43 -3.76 8.21 -9.11
CA SER A 43 -4.67 7.08 -8.93
C SER A 43 -3.97 5.87 -8.32
N GLN A 44 -4.74 5.07 -7.58
CA GLN A 44 -4.31 3.79 -7.02
C GLN A 44 -3.80 2.85 -8.10
N ALA A 45 -4.46 2.80 -9.26
CA ALA A 45 -4.04 1.94 -10.36
C ALA A 45 -2.64 2.28 -10.88
N ARG A 46 -2.29 3.57 -11.02
CA ARG A 46 -0.96 3.99 -11.46
C ARG A 46 0.10 3.73 -10.40
N ALA A 47 -0.21 4.01 -9.13
CA ALA A 47 0.69 3.71 -8.02
C ALA A 47 0.94 2.21 -7.88
N GLY A 48 -0.08 1.39 -8.09
CA GLY A 48 0.04 -0.07 -8.05
C GLY A 48 0.79 -0.63 -9.25
N ALA A 49 0.56 -0.10 -10.45
CA ALA A 49 1.32 -0.49 -11.64
C ALA A 49 2.83 -0.26 -11.45
N ALA A 50 3.22 0.82 -10.76
CA ALA A 50 4.61 1.12 -10.44
C ALA A 50 5.28 0.08 -9.52
N ILE A 51 4.49 -0.73 -8.80
CA ILE A 51 4.95 -1.85 -7.98
C ILE A 51 4.47 -3.22 -8.51
N GLY A 52 4.06 -3.28 -9.77
CA GLY A 52 3.65 -4.52 -10.43
C GLY A 52 2.28 -5.07 -10.03
N LEU A 53 1.42 -4.28 -9.39
CA LEU A 53 0.05 -4.67 -9.05
C LEU A 53 -0.96 -4.29 -10.14
N GLY A 54 -1.95 -5.16 -10.34
CA GLY A 54 -3.13 -4.84 -11.13
C GLY A 54 -4.08 -3.88 -10.40
N GLU A 55 -5.03 -3.29 -11.13
CA GLU A 55 -5.97 -2.30 -10.59
C GLU A 55 -6.77 -2.83 -9.37
N ARG A 56 -7.36 -4.02 -9.47
CA ARG A 56 -8.13 -4.62 -8.36
C ARG A 56 -7.27 -4.88 -7.12
N GLN A 57 -6.00 -5.25 -7.31
CA GLN A 57 -5.07 -5.46 -6.21
C GLN A 57 -4.70 -4.12 -5.56
N SER A 58 -4.51 -3.08 -6.36
CA SER A 58 -4.21 -1.71 -5.91
C SER A 58 -5.36 -1.13 -5.06
N GLN A 59 -6.60 -1.34 -5.49
CA GLN A 59 -7.80 -0.93 -4.75
C GLN A 59 -7.93 -1.68 -3.42
N ARG A 60 -7.72 -3.00 -3.42
CA ARG A 60 -7.71 -3.80 -2.19
C ARG A 60 -6.63 -3.33 -1.21
N LEU A 61 -5.45 -3.04 -1.72
CA LEU A 61 -4.33 -2.55 -0.93
C LEU A 61 -4.65 -1.20 -0.28
N TRP A 62 -5.24 -0.28 -1.05
CA TRP A 62 -5.73 0.99 -0.53
C TRP A 62 -6.81 0.80 0.55
N ASN A 63 -7.79 -0.08 0.33
CA ASN A 63 -8.86 -0.35 1.30
C ASN A 63 -8.31 -0.93 2.61
N SER A 64 -7.28 -1.77 2.53
CA SER A 64 -6.57 -2.28 3.71
C SER A 64 -5.95 -1.14 4.52
N TYR A 65 -5.28 -0.19 3.85
CA TYR A 65 -4.75 1.01 4.51
C TYR A 65 -5.85 1.88 5.13
N VAL A 66 -6.95 2.14 4.41
CA VAL A 66 -8.05 2.95 4.95
C VAL A 66 -8.67 2.30 6.19
N LYS A 67 -8.76 0.97 6.22
CA LYS A 67 -9.36 0.22 7.33
C LYS A 67 -8.52 0.22 8.59
N GLY A 68 -7.21 0.03 8.49
CA GLY A 68 -6.34 -0.18 9.66
C GLY A 68 -4.97 0.50 9.59
N GLY A 69 -4.82 1.46 8.70
CA GLY A 69 -3.61 2.24 8.50
C GLY A 69 -2.43 1.40 8.03
N ILE A 70 -1.23 1.89 8.36
CA ILE A 70 0.03 1.23 7.98
C ILE A 70 0.15 -0.19 8.55
N LYS A 71 -0.44 -0.45 9.73
CA LYS A 71 -0.40 -1.79 10.36
C LYS A 71 -1.13 -2.83 9.52
N GLU A 72 -2.36 -2.51 9.09
CA GLU A 72 -3.15 -3.43 8.24
C GLU A 72 -2.55 -3.53 6.83
N LEU A 73 -1.99 -2.43 6.29
CA LEU A 73 -1.27 -2.45 5.01
C LEU A 73 -0.09 -3.42 5.03
N LEU A 74 0.68 -3.43 6.12
CA LEU A 74 1.87 -4.28 6.27
C LEU A 74 1.54 -5.70 6.74
N SER A 75 0.31 -5.91 7.20
CA SER A 75 -0.17 -7.23 7.58
C SER A 75 -0.07 -8.18 6.38
N THR A 76 0.56 -9.33 6.61
CA THR A 76 0.65 -10.38 5.59
C THR A 76 -0.76 -10.94 5.42
N TYR A 77 -1.43 -10.61 4.32
CA TYR A 77 -2.77 -11.11 3.99
C TYR A 77 -2.80 -12.64 3.75
N SER A 78 -1.69 -13.36 3.99
CA SER A 78 -1.58 -14.81 3.79
C SER A 78 -2.45 -15.62 4.74
N ASP A 79 -2.93 -15.05 5.85
CA ASP A 79 -3.75 -15.79 6.81
C ASP A 79 -5.25 -15.78 6.46
N ARG A 80 -5.68 -14.97 5.48
CA ARG A 80 -7.06 -15.02 4.96
C ARG A 80 -7.11 -15.73 3.59
N TRP A 81 -7.04 -17.06 3.69
CA TRP A 81 -7.77 -18.04 2.87
C TRP A 81 -7.20 -18.39 1.48
N TRP A 82 -6.49 -19.52 1.42
CA TRP A 82 -6.33 -20.41 0.25
C TRP A 82 -6.99 -21.78 0.56
N GLY A 83 -8.31 -21.82 0.63
CA GLY A 83 -9.06 -23.05 0.88
C GLY A 83 -10.09 -23.33 -0.22
N LYS A 84 -9.64 -24.02 -1.27
CA LYS A 84 -10.38 -24.82 -2.28
C LYS A 84 -11.82 -24.43 -2.65
N LEU A 85 -12.01 -24.01 -3.90
CA LEU A 85 -13.15 -24.44 -4.71
C LEU A 85 -12.64 -25.56 -5.63
N SER A 86 -12.75 -26.80 -5.15
CA SER A 86 -12.82 -28.01 -5.97
C SER A 86 -14.19 -28.62 -5.77
#